data_AF-A0A7S3C9I5-F1
#
_entry.id   AF-A0A7S3C9I5-F1
#
_cell.length_a   1.000
_cell.length_b   1.000
_cell.length_c   1.000
_cell.angle_alpha   90.00
_cell.angle_beta   90.00
_cell.angle_gamma   90.00
#
_symmetry.space_group_name_H-M   'P 1'
#
loop_
_entity.id
_entity.type
_entity.pdbx_description
1 polymer ?
#
loop_
_entity_poly.entity_id
_entity_poly.type
_entity_poly.pdbx_seq_one_letter_code
_entity_poly.pdbx_strand_id
1 'polypeptide(L)'
;MANPVHYGRLSRAVGGRNTVALADSVGLGVHFNPYVKVGAQLCKYGIVSKASLLRDLTEWENIYLAGRLHKPVRTLVESEEVAGAVRANARAALCAALLLLPREFTRRGLYLKICALSYEGDIRLAFAEDRSKVSNIVSGSEGELDRMYLGELRGDCGAMAGVSPRGSDSWTQEEGCHSSRAELLACLPGPLLHNVSRGLGLVSLRFDTPESRRSSSATLARETRVSEILEATLASRVRQASLRQAAYGFLTTDPVKSAYYLGQKLHKAFLSWHDKKGKRL
;
A
#
# COMPACT_ATOMS: atom_id res chain seq x y z
N MET A 1 -8.58 -21.39 -23.26
CA MET A 1 -7.53 -20.49 -22.72
C MET A 1 -6.44 -20.37 -23.77
N ALA A 2 -6.04 -19.17 -24.17
CA ALA A 2 -5.01 -18.98 -25.20
C ALA A 2 -3.60 -19.42 -24.76
N ASN A 3 -3.26 -19.30 -23.46
CA ASN A 3 -1.93 -19.62 -22.92
C ASN A 3 -1.99 -20.60 -21.71
N PRO A 4 -2.41 -21.86 -21.89
CA PRO A 4 -2.65 -22.80 -20.78
C PRO A 4 -1.37 -23.22 -20.04
N VAL A 5 -0.21 -23.12 -20.69
CA VAL A 5 1.10 -23.51 -20.12
C VAL A 5 1.64 -22.52 -19.09
N HIS A 6 1.12 -21.28 -19.06
CA HIS A 6 1.50 -20.27 -18.07
C HIS A 6 0.96 -20.58 -16.67
N TYR A 7 -0.16 -21.32 -16.61
CA TYR A 7 -0.83 -21.67 -15.38
C TYR A 7 -0.22 -22.92 -14.76
N GLY A 8 -0.14 -22.94 -13.43
CA GLY A 8 0.22 -24.14 -12.66
C GLY A 8 -0.74 -25.30 -12.91
N ARG A 9 -0.31 -26.53 -12.57
CA ARG A 9 -1.07 -27.76 -12.84
C ARG A 9 -2.48 -27.71 -12.24
N LEU A 10 -2.61 -27.20 -11.01
CA LEU A 10 -3.88 -27.05 -10.31
C LEU A 10 -4.80 -26.03 -11.01
N SER A 11 -4.30 -24.81 -11.28
CA SER A 11 -5.07 -23.77 -11.99
C SER A 11 -5.51 -24.22 -13.39
N ARG A 12 -4.69 -25.04 -14.07
CA ARG A 12 -5.03 -25.63 -15.36
C ARG A 12 -6.15 -26.67 -15.22
N ALA A 13 -6.10 -27.51 -14.18
CA ALA A 13 -7.10 -28.54 -13.93
C ALA A 13 -8.47 -27.97 -13.54
N VAL A 14 -8.51 -26.94 -12.68
CA VAL A 14 -9.77 -26.30 -12.28
C VAL A 14 -10.30 -25.30 -13.31
N GLY A 15 -9.46 -24.85 -14.24
CA GLY A 15 -9.80 -23.88 -15.28
C GLY A 15 -9.79 -22.43 -14.81
N GLY A 16 -9.81 -21.50 -15.78
CA GLY A 16 -9.62 -20.06 -15.53
C GLY A 16 -10.68 -19.41 -14.67
N ARG A 17 -11.96 -19.70 -14.95
CA ARG A 17 -13.07 -19.13 -14.17
C ARG A 17 -12.96 -19.49 -12.70
N ASN A 18 -12.68 -20.75 -12.40
CA ASN A 18 -12.51 -21.22 -11.03
C ASN A 18 -11.22 -20.69 -10.39
N THR A 19 -10.15 -20.51 -11.16
CA THR A 19 -8.90 -19.90 -10.67
C THR A 19 -9.11 -18.44 -10.25
N VAL A 20 -9.89 -17.68 -11.04
CA VAL A 20 -10.27 -16.30 -10.72
C VAL A 20 -11.21 -16.28 -9.51
N ALA A 21 -12.24 -17.13 -9.50
CA ALA A 21 -13.16 -17.23 -8.36
C ALA A 21 -12.42 -17.57 -7.05
N LEU A 22 -11.41 -18.44 -7.10
CA LEU A 22 -10.56 -18.76 -5.95
C LEU A 22 -9.67 -17.58 -5.54
N ALA A 23 -9.16 -16.81 -6.51
CA ALA A 23 -8.40 -15.59 -6.24
C ALA A 23 -9.25 -14.54 -5.53
N ASP A 24 -10.50 -14.36 -5.95
CA ASP A 24 -11.44 -13.41 -5.36
C ASP A 24 -11.92 -13.85 -3.97
N SER A 25 -12.28 -15.13 -3.82
CA SER A 25 -12.84 -15.66 -2.57
C SER A 25 -11.82 -15.87 -1.47
N VAL A 26 -10.62 -16.37 -1.80
CA VAL A 26 -9.59 -16.69 -0.79
C VAL A 26 -8.48 -15.64 -0.76
N GLY A 27 -8.01 -15.22 -1.94
CA GLY A 27 -6.97 -14.22 -2.08
C GLY A 27 -7.51 -12.79 -2.05
N LEU A 28 -6.80 -11.91 -2.75
CA LEU A 28 -7.14 -10.50 -2.93
C LEU A 28 -7.60 -10.17 -4.36
N GLY A 29 -8.14 -11.17 -5.06
CA GLY A 29 -8.52 -11.08 -6.48
C GLY A 29 -7.33 -11.02 -7.45
N VAL A 30 -6.11 -11.26 -6.97
CA VAL A 30 -4.88 -11.26 -7.78
C VAL A 30 -4.32 -12.67 -7.94
N HIS A 31 -4.33 -13.19 -9.16
CA HIS A 31 -3.67 -14.45 -9.50
C HIS A 31 -2.32 -14.21 -10.19
N PHE A 32 -1.25 -14.82 -9.68
CA PHE A 32 0.09 -14.69 -10.25
C PHE A 32 0.51 -15.93 -11.03
N ASN A 33 1.02 -15.73 -12.24
CA ASN A 33 1.73 -16.74 -13.03
C ASN A 33 3.24 -16.46 -12.97
N PRO A 34 4.01 -17.19 -12.14
CA PRO A 34 5.46 -17.04 -12.06
C PRO A 34 6.17 -17.88 -13.14
N TYR A 35 7.41 -17.49 -13.47
CA TYR A 35 8.31 -18.24 -14.36
C TYR A 35 7.78 -18.44 -15.77
N VAL A 36 7.09 -17.44 -16.31
CA VAL A 36 6.58 -17.46 -17.69
C VAL A 36 7.61 -16.85 -18.62
N LYS A 37 7.98 -17.57 -19.68
CA LYS A 37 8.80 -16.99 -20.75
C LYS A 37 7.92 -16.17 -21.69
N VAL A 38 8.19 -14.88 -21.80
CA VAL A 38 7.58 -13.98 -22.78
C VAL A 38 8.71 -13.48 -23.68
N GLY A 39 8.78 -14.00 -24.90
CA GLY A 39 9.96 -13.85 -25.76
C GLY A 39 11.21 -14.42 -25.08
N ALA A 40 12.26 -13.61 -24.97
CA ALA A 40 13.52 -13.98 -24.31
C ALA A 40 13.54 -13.74 -22.80
N GLN A 41 12.53 -13.07 -22.23
CA GLN A 41 12.50 -12.72 -20.80
C GLN A 41 11.72 -13.74 -19.98
N LEU A 42 12.26 -14.05 -18.81
CA LEU A 42 11.54 -14.77 -17.77
C LEU A 42 10.77 -13.76 -16.91
N CYS A 43 9.45 -13.84 -16.96
CA CYS A 43 8.54 -12.91 -16.32
C CYS A 43 7.70 -13.59 -15.24
N LYS A 44 7.20 -12.76 -14.31
CA LYS A 44 6.06 -13.07 -13.46
C LYS A 44 5.01 -12.00 -13.71
N TYR A 45 3.78 -12.39 -14.00
CA TYR A 45 2.67 -11.45 -14.18
C TYR A 45 1.49 -11.81 -13.28
N GLY A 46 0.77 -10.78 -12.83
CA GLY A 46 -0.46 -10.90 -12.05
C GLY A 46 -1.66 -10.53 -12.91
N ILE A 47 -2.78 -11.22 -12.71
CA ILE A 47 -4.08 -10.89 -13.30
C ILE A 47 -5.00 -10.46 -12.16
N VAL A 48 -5.69 -9.35 -12.35
CA VAL A 48 -6.71 -8.82 -11.43
C VAL A 48 -7.84 -8.20 -12.24
N SER A 49 -9.06 -8.22 -11.72
CA SER A 49 -10.16 -7.49 -12.34
C SER A 49 -9.95 -5.97 -12.20
N LYS A 50 -10.37 -5.21 -13.21
CA LYS A 50 -10.31 -3.74 -13.16
C LYS A 50 -11.12 -3.20 -11.96
N ALA A 51 -12.29 -3.79 -11.70
CA ALA A 51 -13.14 -3.42 -10.57
C ALA A 51 -12.45 -3.62 -9.22
N SER A 52 -11.76 -4.75 -9.01
CA SER A 52 -11.01 -5.02 -7.77
C SER A 52 -9.83 -4.06 -7.61
N LEU A 53 -9.13 -3.74 -8.70
CA LEU A 53 -8.05 -2.74 -8.68
C LEU A 53 -8.58 -1.36 -8.26
N LEU A 54 -9.65 -0.89 -8.90
CA LEU A 54 -10.25 0.41 -8.61
C LEU A 54 -10.77 0.47 -7.18
N ARG A 55 -11.48 -0.57 -6.73
CA ARG A 55 -11.97 -0.68 -5.34
C ARG A 55 -10.84 -0.54 -4.34
N ASP A 56 -9.75 -1.29 -4.47
CA ASP A 56 -8.64 -1.19 -3.51
C ASP A 56 -7.99 0.21 -3.56
N LEU A 57 -7.88 0.83 -4.75
CA LEU A 57 -7.35 2.19 -4.91
C LEU A 57 -8.22 3.27 -4.25
N THR A 58 -9.54 3.14 -4.27
CA THR A 58 -10.47 4.17 -3.77
C THR A 58 -10.97 3.91 -2.36
N GLU A 59 -10.95 2.65 -1.90
CA GLU A 59 -11.53 2.24 -0.61
C GLU A 59 -10.48 1.80 0.42
N TRP A 60 -9.27 1.45 -0.03
CA TRP A 60 -8.21 0.88 0.83
C TRP A 60 -8.70 -0.32 1.66
N GLU A 61 -9.48 -1.20 1.04
CA GLU A 61 -10.00 -2.40 1.67
C GLU A 61 -8.86 -3.32 2.18
N ASN A 62 -7.81 -3.47 1.38
CA ASN A 62 -6.68 -4.35 1.66
C ASN A 62 -5.33 -3.64 1.59
N ILE A 63 -5.25 -2.48 0.92
CA ILE A 63 -4.02 -1.69 0.73
C ILE A 63 -2.92 -2.54 0.05
N TYR A 64 -3.33 -3.51 -0.77
CA TYR A 64 -2.40 -4.43 -1.42
C TYR A 64 -2.00 -3.91 -2.80
N LEU A 65 -2.98 -3.62 -3.65
CA LEU A 65 -2.78 -3.01 -4.95
C LEU A 65 -2.58 -1.51 -4.81
N ALA A 66 -3.39 -0.86 -3.97
CA ALA A 66 -3.22 0.55 -3.65
C ALA A 66 -1.84 0.82 -3.06
N GLY A 67 -1.42 -0.02 -2.12
CA GLY A 67 -0.09 0.01 -1.54
C GLY A 67 1.02 -0.18 -2.58
N ARG A 68 0.85 -1.07 -3.57
CA ARG A 68 1.82 -1.22 -4.66
C ARG A 68 1.94 0.07 -5.49
N LEU A 69 0.83 0.78 -5.67
CA LEU A 69 0.69 1.99 -6.49
C LEU A 69 0.93 3.30 -5.71
N HIS A 70 1.23 3.23 -4.40
CA HIS A 70 1.91 4.31 -3.66
C HIS A 70 3.41 4.41 -4.00
N LYS A 71 3.94 3.45 -4.74
CA LYS A 71 5.34 3.38 -5.15
C LYS A 71 5.45 3.53 -6.66
N PRO A 72 6.60 3.97 -7.18
CA PRO A 72 6.81 4.10 -8.61
C PRO A 72 6.50 2.82 -9.38
N VAL A 73 5.78 3.00 -10.50
CA VAL A 73 5.44 1.99 -11.49
C VAL A 73 5.55 2.58 -12.88
N ARG A 74 5.72 1.71 -13.88
CA ARG A 74 5.64 2.09 -15.28
C ARG A 74 4.34 1.56 -15.86
N THR A 75 3.49 2.46 -16.33
CA THR A 75 2.29 2.11 -17.09
C THR A 75 2.71 1.68 -18.49
N LEU A 76 2.25 0.49 -18.91
CA LEU A 76 2.51 -0.05 -20.25
C LEU A 76 1.29 0.16 -21.17
N VAL A 77 0.10 0.20 -20.59
CA VAL A 77 -1.16 0.43 -21.28
C VAL A 77 -1.95 1.44 -20.46
N GLU A 78 -2.27 2.57 -21.09
CA GLU A 78 -2.97 3.67 -20.43
C GLU A 78 -4.46 3.37 -20.25
N SER A 79 -5.00 3.84 -19.13
CA SER A 79 -6.44 3.87 -18.87
C SER A 79 -6.75 5.07 -18.00
N GLU A 80 -7.53 6.01 -18.53
CA GLU A 80 -7.82 7.29 -17.86
C GLU A 80 -8.49 7.09 -16.49
N GLU A 81 -9.44 6.16 -16.40
CA GLU A 81 -10.12 5.79 -15.16
C GLU A 81 -9.12 5.29 -14.09
N VAL A 82 -8.19 4.40 -14.48
CA VAL A 82 -7.17 3.88 -13.55
C VAL A 82 -6.18 4.98 -13.19
N ALA A 83 -5.77 5.82 -14.15
CA ALA A 83 -4.87 6.93 -13.91
C ALA A 83 -5.46 7.94 -12.92
N GLY A 84 -6.76 8.25 -13.03
CA GLY A 84 -7.49 9.07 -12.06
C GLY A 84 -7.49 8.47 -10.66
N ALA A 85 -7.81 7.18 -10.54
CA ALA A 85 -7.79 6.48 -9.26
C ALA A 85 -6.38 6.42 -8.64
N VAL A 86 -5.33 6.24 -9.44
CA VAL A 86 -3.93 6.26 -8.97
C VAL A 86 -3.53 7.64 -8.44
N ARG A 87 -3.94 8.74 -9.09
CA ARG A 87 -3.68 10.09 -8.59
C ARG A 87 -4.37 10.36 -7.26
N ALA A 88 -5.65 9.99 -7.14
CA ALA A 88 -6.41 10.11 -5.89
C ALA A 88 -5.78 9.25 -4.77
N ASN A 89 -5.37 8.02 -5.10
CA ASN A 89 -4.67 7.12 -4.17
C ASN A 89 -3.32 7.70 -3.70
N ALA A 90 -2.55 8.32 -4.58
CA ALA A 90 -1.30 8.98 -4.21
C ALA A 90 -1.55 10.19 -3.29
N ARG A 91 -2.55 11.03 -3.60
CA ARG A 91 -2.95 12.15 -2.73
C ARG A 91 -3.36 11.66 -1.34
N ALA A 92 -4.19 10.61 -1.27
CA ALA A 92 -4.59 10.00 0.00
C ALA A 92 -3.40 9.44 0.78
N ALA A 93 -2.44 8.80 0.11
CA ALA A 93 -1.22 8.30 0.75
C ALA A 93 -0.35 9.42 1.34
N LEU A 94 -0.25 10.55 0.64
CA LEU A 94 0.44 11.73 1.15
C LEU A 94 -0.26 12.29 2.39
N CYS A 95 -1.59 12.46 2.35
CA CYS A 95 -2.34 12.94 3.51
C CYS A 95 -2.24 11.99 4.71
N ALA A 96 -2.31 10.67 4.48
CA ALA A 96 -2.10 9.67 5.52
C ALA A 96 -0.69 9.75 6.12
N ALA A 97 0.34 9.95 5.29
CA ALA A 97 1.70 10.12 5.77
C ALA A 97 1.85 11.40 6.61
N LEU A 98 1.30 12.54 6.18
CA LEU A 98 1.35 13.79 6.92
C LEU A 98 0.67 13.68 8.30
N LEU A 99 -0.46 12.96 8.39
CA LEU A 99 -1.15 12.66 9.66
C LEU A 99 -0.33 11.80 10.64
N LEU A 100 0.64 11.03 10.14
CA LEU A 100 1.43 10.06 10.90
C LEU A 100 2.90 10.50 11.08
N LEU A 101 3.34 11.51 10.33
CA LEU A 101 4.68 12.07 10.45
C LEU A 101 4.77 12.98 11.69
N PRO A 102 5.96 13.07 12.30
CA PRO A 102 6.20 14.07 13.34
C PRO A 102 6.11 15.50 12.76
N ARG A 103 6.10 16.49 13.65
CA ARG A 103 6.10 17.91 13.29
C ARG A 103 7.21 18.27 12.30
N GLU A 104 8.43 17.79 12.53
CA GLU A 104 9.56 18.00 11.63
C GLU A 104 9.91 16.70 10.90
N PHE A 105 9.98 16.76 9.57
CA PHE A 105 10.31 15.60 8.75
C PHE A 105 11.20 15.97 7.57
N THR A 106 11.94 14.98 7.06
CA THR A 106 12.79 15.12 5.89
C THR A 106 12.12 14.51 4.66
N ARG A 107 12.64 14.80 3.47
CA ARG A 107 12.20 14.21 2.19
C ARG A 107 12.24 12.69 2.24
N ARG A 108 13.36 12.17 2.74
CA ARG A 108 13.54 10.75 2.94
C ARG A 108 12.55 10.19 3.99
N GLY A 109 12.32 10.91 5.08
CA GLY A 109 11.33 10.53 6.11
C GLY A 109 9.92 10.42 5.55
N LEU A 110 9.50 11.38 4.72
CA LEU A 110 8.23 11.35 4.02
C LEU A 110 8.09 10.11 3.14
N TYR A 111 9.08 9.83 2.30
CA TYR A 111 9.06 8.67 1.39
C TYR A 111 9.07 7.34 2.11
N LEU A 112 9.82 7.24 3.22
CA LEU A 112 9.80 6.07 4.07
C LEU A 112 8.40 5.86 4.66
N LYS A 113 7.76 6.91 5.17
CA LYS A 113 6.41 6.80 5.75
C LYS A 113 5.36 6.42 4.69
N ILE A 114 5.35 7.06 3.53
CA ILE A 114 4.44 6.71 2.41
C ILE A 114 4.65 5.25 2.00
N CYS A 115 5.89 4.82 1.78
CA CYS A 115 6.17 3.44 1.38
C CYS A 115 5.76 2.44 2.47
N ALA A 116 5.93 2.80 3.74
CA ALA A 116 5.62 1.96 4.89
C ALA A 116 4.11 1.72 5.10
N LEU A 117 3.22 2.59 4.61
CA LEU A 117 1.76 2.43 4.74
C LEU A 117 1.25 1.05 4.26
N SER A 118 1.91 0.46 3.27
CA SER A 118 1.57 -0.87 2.72
C SER A 118 2.39 -2.04 3.29
N TYR A 119 3.20 -1.78 4.31
CA TYR A 119 4.16 -2.72 4.89
C TYR A 119 4.04 -2.83 6.40
N GLU A 120 3.61 -1.78 7.10
CA GLU A 120 3.26 -1.83 8.52
C GLU A 120 2.15 -2.89 8.72
N GLY A 121 2.42 -3.94 9.49
CA GLY A 121 1.51 -5.09 9.66
C GLY A 121 1.68 -6.24 8.65
N ASP A 122 2.54 -6.12 7.63
CA ASP A 122 2.76 -7.18 6.64
C ASP A 122 3.50 -8.38 7.27
N ILE A 123 2.80 -9.51 7.41
CA ILE A 123 3.37 -10.75 7.98
C ILE A 123 4.58 -11.26 7.19
N ARG A 124 4.70 -10.91 5.90
CA ARG A 124 5.81 -11.35 5.05
C ARG A 124 7.09 -10.65 5.46
N LEU A 125 7.05 -9.41 5.95
CA LEU A 125 8.23 -8.75 6.51
C LEU A 125 8.68 -9.37 7.84
N ALA A 126 7.75 -9.97 8.60
CA ALA A 126 8.09 -10.64 9.84
C ALA A 126 8.84 -11.97 9.61
N PHE A 127 8.52 -12.71 8.53
CA PHE A 127 8.99 -14.10 8.34
C PHE A 127 9.63 -14.44 6.99
N ALA A 128 9.50 -13.60 5.94
CA ALA A 128 9.81 -13.99 4.56
C ALA A 128 10.39 -12.90 3.64
N GLU A 129 10.59 -11.67 4.12
CA GLU A 129 11.10 -10.54 3.33
C GLU A 129 12.19 -9.75 4.07
N ASP A 130 13.03 -9.04 3.32
CA ASP A 130 14.09 -8.19 3.85
C ASP A 130 13.49 -7.01 4.64
N ARG A 131 13.85 -6.89 5.93
CA ARG A 131 13.41 -5.77 6.79
C ARG A 131 13.83 -4.40 6.26
N SER A 132 14.81 -4.35 5.35
CA SER A 132 15.29 -3.13 4.69
C SER A 132 14.51 -2.80 3.42
N LYS A 133 13.49 -3.60 3.05
CA LYS A 133 12.80 -3.49 1.77
C LYS A 133 12.28 -2.09 1.49
N VAL A 134 11.68 -1.45 2.48
CA VAL A 134 11.15 -0.07 2.38
C VAL A 134 12.28 0.92 2.09
N SER A 135 13.37 0.86 2.86
CA SER A 135 14.54 1.73 2.66
C SER A 135 15.18 1.53 1.28
N ASN A 136 15.28 0.27 0.83
CA ASN A 136 15.84 -0.07 -0.48
C ASN A 136 14.97 0.44 -1.63
N ILE A 137 13.65 0.40 -1.48
CA ILE A 137 12.71 1.00 -2.45
C ILE A 137 12.97 2.50 -2.53
N VAL A 138 12.95 3.20 -1.39
CA VAL A 138 13.13 4.65 -1.36
C VAL A 138 14.46 5.05 -2.00
N SER A 139 15.58 4.46 -1.56
CA SER A 139 16.91 4.77 -2.11
C SER A 139 17.02 4.48 -3.61
N GLY A 140 16.28 3.48 -4.13
CA GLY A 140 16.30 3.12 -5.53
C GLY A 140 15.35 3.92 -6.43
N SER A 141 14.52 4.80 -5.86
CA SER A 141 13.46 5.49 -6.60
C SER A 141 13.15 6.91 -6.10
N GLU A 142 14.12 7.62 -5.51
CA GLU A 142 13.89 8.96 -4.97
C GLU A 142 13.40 9.94 -6.05
N GLY A 143 13.97 9.90 -7.26
CA GLY A 143 13.58 10.80 -8.35
C GLY A 143 12.15 10.58 -8.85
N GLU A 144 11.66 9.33 -8.87
CA GLU A 144 10.26 9.05 -9.21
C GLU A 144 9.32 9.44 -8.07
N LEU A 145 9.72 9.23 -6.82
CA LEU A 145 8.96 9.67 -5.65
C LEU A 145 8.84 11.19 -5.59
N ASP A 146 9.90 11.92 -5.98
CA ASP A 146 9.87 13.38 -6.14
C ASP A 146 8.74 13.80 -7.10
N ARG A 147 8.66 13.15 -8.28
CA ARG A 147 7.62 13.43 -9.28
C ARG A 147 6.22 13.08 -8.81
N MET A 148 6.08 12.04 -7.99
CA MET A 148 4.77 11.60 -7.47
C MET A 148 4.23 12.52 -6.37
N TYR A 149 5.10 13.07 -5.50
CA TYR A 149 4.66 13.63 -4.22
C TYR A 149 5.06 15.07 -3.95
N LEU A 150 6.18 15.58 -4.48
CA LEU A 150 6.62 16.94 -4.13
C LEU A 150 5.71 18.04 -4.67
N GLY A 151 5.02 17.80 -5.80
CA GLY A 151 4.03 18.73 -6.34
C GLY A 151 2.89 18.96 -5.35
N GLU A 152 2.23 17.88 -4.92
CA GLU A 152 1.13 17.96 -3.95
C GLU A 152 1.60 18.42 -2.56
N LEU A 153 2.80 18.02 -2.12
CA LEU A 153 3.39 18.48 -0.86
C LEU A 153 3.66 19.99 -0.86
N ARG A 154 3.99 20.57 -2.01
CA ARG A 154 4.18 22.03 -2.15
C ARG A 154 2.89 22.77 -2.52
N GLY A 155 1.85 22.03 -2.91
CA GLY A 155 0.53 22.54 -3.27
C GLY A 155 -0.49 22.27 -2.17
N ASP A 156 -1.68 21.81 -2.57
CA ASP A 156 -2.84 21.65 -1.70
C ASP A 156 -2.56 20.84 -0.43
N CYS A 157 -1.90 19.68 -0.56
CA CYS A 157 -1.66 18.81 0.60
C CYS A 157 -0.71 19.43 1.62
N GLY A 158 0.31 20.15 1.14
CA GLY A 158 1.15 20.95 2.01
C GLY A 158 0.39 22.06 2.71
N ALA A 159 -0.44 22.79 1.97
CA ALA A 159 -1.25 23.88 2.51
C ALA A 159 -2.22 23.39 3.59
N MET A 160 -2.94 22.28 3.34
CA MET A 160 -3.82 21.63 4.32
C MET A 160 -3.08 21.25 5.61
N ALA A 161 -1.82 20.85 5.53
CA ALA A 161 -1.00 20.45 6.68
C ALA A 161 -0.20 21.61 7.31
N GLY A 162 -0.31 22.83 6.78
CA GLY A 162 0.53 23.95 7.20
C GLY A 162 2.04 23.70 7.00
N VAL A 163 2.40 22.96 5.95
CA VAL A 163 3.78 22.59 5.63
C VAL A 163 4.57 23.82 5.23
N SER A 164 5.70 24.04 5.89
CA SER A 164 6.67 25.09 5.56
C SER A 164 8.09 24.52 5.50
N PRO A 165 8.93 24.98 4.56
CA PRO A 165 10.30 24.49 4.42
C PRO A 165 11.20 24.97 5.58
N ARG A 166 12.03 24.08 6.14
CA ARG A 166 13.14 24.42 7.05
C ARG A 166 14.52 24.39 6.36
N GLY A 167 14.59 23.84 5.15
CA GLY A 167 15.82 23.68 4.37
C GLY A 167 15.52 23.17 2.97
N SER A 168 16.53 22.62 2.28
CA SER A 168 16.37 22.08 0.93
C SER A 168 15.47 20.84 0.89
N ASP A 169 15.56 19.99 1.92
CA ASP A 169 14.93 18.65 1.97
C ASP A 169 14.27 18.35 3.32
N SER A 170 13.88 19.40 4.05
CA SER A 170 13.21 19.28 5.34
C SER A 170 12.07 20.29 5.47
N TRP A 171 11.03 19.85 6.17
CA TRP A 171 9.82 20.61 6.40
C TRP A 171 9.40 20.53 7.86
N THR A 172 8.67 21.54 8.30
CA THR A 172 7.81 21.49 9.47
C THR A 172 6.36 21.56 9.04
N GLN A 173 5.48 20.88 9.75
CA GLN A 173 4.02 21.00 9.60
C GLN A 173 3.39 21.58 10.87
N GLU A 174 2.15 22.02 10.77
CA GLU A 174 1.39 22.52 11.91
C GLU A 174 1.02 21.36 12.86
N GLU A 175 1.22 21.55 14.16
CA GLU A 175 0.96 20.53 15.17
C GLU A 175 -0.26 20.92 16.02
N GLY A 176 -1.18 19.98 16.22
CA GLY A 176 -2.36 20.18 17.07
C GLY A 176 -3.50 21.01 16.45
N CYS A 177 -3.37 21.50 15.21
CA CYS A 177 -4.46 22.19 14.54
C CYS A 177 -5.54 21.19 14.05
N HIS A 178 -6.72 21.26 14.68
CA HIS A 178 -7.83 20.40 14.32
C HIS A 178 -8.36 20.65 12.90
N SER A 179 -8.26 21.89 12.38
CA SER A 179 -8.71 22.19 11.00
C SER A 179 -7.83 21.48 9.98
N SER A 180 -6.52 21.69 10.06
CA SER A 180 -5.51 21.06 9.22
C SER A 180 -5.65 19.53 9.24
N ARG A 181 -5.81 18.97 10.44
CA ARG A 181 -6.03 17.54 10.62
C ARG A 181 -7.36 17.03 10.03
N ALA A 182 -8.44 17.81 10.11
CA ALA A 182 -9.73 17.46 9.52
C ALA A 182 -9.68 17.44 7.98
N GLU A 183 -8.98 18.39 7.37
CA GLU A 183 -8.79 18.47 5.93
C GLU A 183 -7.98 17.28 5.39
N LEU A 184 -6.89 16.92 6.07
CA LEU A 184 -6.11 15.72 5.74
C LEU A 184 -6.94 14.44 5.91
N LEU A 185 -7.71 14.32 6.99
CA LEU A 185 -8.61 13.17 7.20
C LEU A 185 -9.66 13.07 6.09
N ALA A 186 -10.24 14.19 5.65
CA ALA A 186 -11.23 14.20 4.58
C ALA A 186 -10.69 13.66 3.23
N CYS A 187 -9.37 13.71 3.01
CA CYS A 187 -8.72 13.15 1.83
C CYS A 187 -8.60 11.62 1.86
N LEU A 188 -8.79 10.98 3.02
CA LEU A 188 -8.65 9.52 3.14
C LEU A 188 -9.91 8.78 2.64
N PRO A 189 -9.78 7.52 2.19
CA PRO A 189 -10.92 6.70 1.78
C PRO A 189 -12.02 6.61 2.84
N GLY A 190 -13.29 6.74 2.41
CA GLY A 190 -14.44 6.67 3.32
C GLY A 190 -14.49 5.37 4.16
N PRO A 191 -14.32 4.19 3.54
CA PRO A 191 -14.28 2.93 4.28
C PRO A 191 -13.17 2.86 5.33
N LEU A 192 -12.00 3.45 5.07
CA LEU A 192 -10.94 3.58 6.06
C LEU A 192 -11.39 4.46 7.24
N LEU A 193 -11.92 5.65 6.96
CA LEU A 193 -12.40 6.58 8.00
C LEU A 193 -13.51 5.98 8.86
N HIS A 194 -14.40 5.18 8.27
CA HIS A 194 -15.42 4.47 9.02
C HIS A 194 -14.82 3.43 9.98
N ASN A 195 -13.74 2.74 9.60
CA ASN A 195 -13.06 1.83 10.53
C ASN A 195 -12.34 2.59 11.65
N VAL A 196 -11.74 3.74 11.33
CA VAL A 196 -11.12 4.62 12.33
C VAL A 196 -12.17 5.14 13.32
N SER A 197 -13.32 5.61 12.83
CA SER A 197 -14.41 6.09 13.69
C SER A 197 -14.94 4.98 14.60
N ARG A 198 -15.10 3.76 14.08
CA ARG A 198 -15.47 2.60 14.90
C ARG A 198 -14.42 2.27 15.96
N GLY A 199 -13.12 2.34 15.63
CA GLY A 199 -12.03 2.13 16.59
C GLY A 199 -12.01 3.14 17.73
N LEU A 200 -12.57 4.32 17.51
CA LEU A 200 -12.74 5.39 18.51
C LEU A 200 -14.11 5.35 19.21
N GLY A 201 -14.99 4.41 18.86
CA GLY A 201 -16.36 4.34 19.41
C GLY A 201 -17.36 5.32 18.77
N LEU A 202 -16.96 6.06 17.73
CA LEU A 202 -17.76 7.06 17.02
C LEU A 202 -18.52 6.44 15.82
N VAL A 203 -19.41 5.48 16.11
CA VAL A 203 -20.08 4.65 15.09
C VAL A 203 -21.16 5.37 14.27
N SER A 204 -21.61 6.55 14.71
CA SER A 204 -22.63 7.36 14.03
C SER A 204 -22.09 8.20 12.88
N LEU A 205 -20.77 8.33 12.76
CA LEU A 205 -20.14 9.14 11.71
C LEU A 205 -20.38 8.55 10.32
N ARG A 206 -20.44 9.43 9.31
CA ARG A 206 -20.74 9.11 7.90
C ARG A 206 -19.76 9.84 6.99
N PHE A 207 -19.39 9.20 5.88
CA PHE A 207 -18.38 9.70 4.94
C PHE A 207 -18.83 9.61 3.48
N ASP A 208 -20.13 9.45 3.27
CA ASP A 208 -20.76 9.11 2.00
C ASP A 208 -21.02 10.35 1.12
N THR A 209 -21.16 11.52 1.75
CA THR A 209 -21.33 12.81 1.05
C THR A 209 -20.20 13.78 1.42
N PRO A 210 -19.92 14.81 0.60
CA PRO A 210 -18.93 15.84 0.93
C PRO A 210 -19.19 16.54 2.28
N GLU A 211 -20.46 16.82 2.61
CA GLU A 211 -20.86 17.50 3.84
C GLU A 211 -20.67 16.61 5.07
N SER A 212 -21.16 15.37 5.00
CA SER A 212 -21.01 14.39 6.07
C SER A 212 -19.55 14.05 6.32
N ARG A 213 -18.75 13.91 5.25
CA ARG A 213 -17.31 13.74 5.32
C ARG A 213 -16.62 14.91 6.01
N ARG A 214 -16.93 16.15 5.63
CA ARG A 214 -16.34 17.35 6.26
C ARG A 214 -16.66 17.40 7.76
N SER A 215 -17.92 17.23 8.11
CA SER A 215 -18.38 17.25 9.51
C SER A 215 -17.77 16.11 10.34
N SER A 216 -17.81 14.87 9.82
CA SER A 216 -17.27 13.70 10.51
C SER A 216 -15.75 13.76 10.67
N SER A 217 -15.02 14.23 9.65
CA SER A 217 -13.57 14.44 9.75
C SER A 217 -13.21 15.51 10.77
N ALA A 218 -14.01 16.58 10.90
CA ALA A 218 -13.83 17.58 11.95
C ALA A 218 -14.05 17.00 13.36
N THR A 219 -15.02 16.10 13.53
CA THR A 219 -15.20 15.35 14.78
C THR A 219 -14.00 14.44 15.07
N LEU A 220 -13.55 13.64 14.09
CA LEU A 220 -12.37 12.78 14.22
C LEU A 220 -11.09 13.56 14.52
N ALA A 221 -10.95 14.78 13.99
CA ALA A 221 -9.78 15.61 14.20
C ALA A 221 -9.60 16.06 15.66
N ARG A 222 -10.67 16.08 16.46
CA ARG A 222 -10.64 16.45 17.89
C ARG A 222 -10.20 15.30 18.80
N GLU A 223 -10.21 14.07 18.30
CA GLU A 223 -9.89 12.88 19.10
C GLU A 223 -8.38 12.74 19.31
N THR A 224 -7.88 12.74 20.55
CA THR A 224 -6.42 12.65 20.80
C THR A 224 -5.77 11.39 20.21
N ARG A 225 -6.54 10.31 20.09
CA ARG A 225 -6.07 8.99 19.63
C ARG A 225 -6.25 8.71 18.14
N VAL A 226 -6.69 9.67 17.30
CA VAL A 226 -6.97 9.32 15.88
C VAL A 226 -5.75 8.78 15.15
N SER A 227 -4.55 9.33 15.39
CA SER A 227 -3.35 8.92 14.64
C SER A 227 -2.94 7.51 15.04
N GLU A 228 -3.02 7.19 16.34
CA GLU A 228 -2.83 5.83 16.88
C GLU A 228 -3.82 4.85 16.25
N ILE A 229 -5.11 5.18 16.24
CA ILE A 229 -6.16 4.32 15.69
C ILE A 229 -6.06 4.21 14.16
N LEU A 230 -5.65 5.27 13.46
CA LEU A 230 -5.39 5.27 12.03
C LEU A 230 -4.25 4.30 11.69
N GLU A 231 -3.12 4.42 12.37
CA GLU A 231 -1.96 3.53 12.19
C GLU A 231 -2.34 2.07 12.49
N ALA A 232 -3.04 1.81 13.60
CA ALA A 232 -3.52 0.48 13.93
C ALA A 232 -4.51 -0.09 12.89
N THR A 233 -5.38 0.76 12.33
CA THR A 233 -6.35 0.36 11.30
C THR A 233 -5.63 -0.01 10.01
N LEU A 234 -4.69 0.83 9.54
CA LEU A 234 -3.86 0.55 8.36
C LEU A 234 -3.10 -0.76 8.53
N ALA A 235 -2.41 -0.93 9.67
CA ALA A 235 -1.65 -2.13 9.96
C ALA A 235 -2.53 -3.40 9.99
N SER A 236 -3.74 -3.30 10.54
CA SER A 236 -4.70 -4.42 10.54
C SER A 236 -5.13 -4.81 9.12
N ARG A 237 -5.39 -3.84 8.24
CA ARG A 237 -5.76 -4.09 6.84
C ARG A 237 -4.63 -4.76 6.06
N VAL A 238 -3.41 -4.23 6.17
CA VAL A 238 -2.22 -4.83 5.53
C VAL A 238 -1.98 -6.25 6.03
N ARG A 239 -2.13 -6.49 7.34
CA ARG A 239 -1.99 -7.83 7.93
C ARG A 239 -3.01 -8.81 7.38
N GLN A 240 -4.29 -8.44 7.35
CA GLN A 240 -5.37 -9.26 6.82
C GLN A 240 -5.12 -9.57 5.34
N ALA A 241 -4.74 -8.57 4.56
CA ALA A 241 -4.42 -8.71 3.15
C ALA A 241 -3.27 -9.70 2.94
N SER A 242 -2.19 -9.54 3.69
CA SER A 242 -1.03 -10.41 3.57
C SER A 242 -1.31 -11.85 4.01
N LEU A 243 -2.15 -12.07 5.02
CA LEU A 243 -2.60 -13.41 5.43
C LEU A 243 -3.39 -14.10 4.32
N ARG A 244 -4.40 -13.41 3.77
CA ARG A 244 -5.23 -13.92 2.67
C ARG A 244 -4.40 -14.28 1.45
N GLN A 245 -3.48 -13.40 1.06
CA GLN A 245 -2.63 -13.65 -0.11
C GLN A 245 -1.60 -14.76 0.13
N ALA A 246 -1.09 -14.92 1.35
CA ALA A 246 -0.23 -16.04 1.70
C ALA A 246 -0.98 -17.38 1.64
N ALA A 247 -2.20 -17.42 2.21
CA ALA A 247 -3.08 -18.60 2.15
C ALA A 247 -3.43 -18.97 0.70
N TYR A 248 -3.82 -17.98 -0.11
CA TYR A 248 -4.09 -18.20 -1.53
C TYR A 248 -2.85 -18.71 -2.28
N GLY A 249 -1.68 -18.13 -2.01
CA GLY A 249 -0.41 -18.57 -2.59
C GLY A 249 -0.14 -20.05 -2.29
N PHE A 250 -0.36 -20.49 -1.05
CA PHE A 250 -0.20 -21.88 -0.64
C PHE A 250 -1.16 -22.82 -1.38
N LEU A 251 -2.43 -22.44 -1.54
CA LEU A 251 -3.45 -23.28 -2.20
C LEU A 251 -3.26 -23.40 -3.71
N THR A 252 -2.67 -22.39 -4.35
CA THR A 252 -2.62 -22.31 -5.83
C THR A 252 -1.28 -22.67 -6.44
N THR A 253 -0.24 -22.84 -5.64
CA THR A 253 1.08 -23.20 -6.13
C THR A 253 1.34 -24.71 -6.08
N ASP A 254 2.07 -25.20 -7.08
CA ASP A 254 2.64 -26.54 -7.07
C ASP A 254 3.69 -26.62 -5.93
N PRO A 255 3.54 -27.52 -4.94
CA PRO A 255 4.34 -27.53 -3.70
C PRO A 255 5.85 -27.44 -3.94
N VAL A 256 6.34 -28.05 -5.02
CA VAL A 256 7.76 -28.09 -5.40
C VAL A 256 8.30 -26.72 -5.83
N LYS A 257 7.53 -25.95 -6.62
CA LYS A 257 7.93 -24.60 -7.06
C LYS A 257 7.83 -23.58 -5.92
N SER A 258 6.93 -23.80 -4.97
CA SER A 258 6.80 -22.97 -3.77
C SER A 258 7.91 -23.22 -2.76
N ALA A 259 8.34 -24.46 -2.55
CA ALA A 259 9.51 -24.76 -1.73
C ALA A 259 10.79 -24.10 -2.29
N TYR A 260 10.99 -24.14 -3.61
CA TYR A 260 12.11 -23.47 -4.27
C TYR A 260 12.06 -21.93 -4.13
N TYR A 261 10.88 -21.32 -4.32
CA TYR A 261 10.70 -19.87 -4.16
C TYR A 261 10.83 -19.40 -2.71
N LEU A 262 10.27 -20.14 -1.75
CA LEU A 262 10.42 -19.87 -0.32
C LEU A 262 11.90 -19.99 0.07
N GLY A 263 12.60 -21.01 -0.42
CA GLY A 263 14.04 -21.19 -0.25
C GLY A 263 14.86 -20.02 -0.77
N GLN A 264 14.60 -19.52 -1.98
CA GLN A 264 15.29 -18.35 -2.52
C GLN A 264 15.04 -17.07 -1.71
N LYS A 265 13.81 -16.88 -1.19
CA LYS A 265 13.48 -15.73 -0.34
C LYS A 265 14.14 -15.84 1.04
N LEU A 266 14.11 -17.01 1.66
CA LEU A 266 14.80 -17.28 2.94
C LEU A 266 16.31 -17.11 2.80
N HIS A 267 16.90 -17.58 1.70
CA HIS A 267 18.32 -17.38 1.41
C HIS A 267 18.67 -15.90 1.25
N LYS A 268 17.87 -15.12 0.50
CA LYS A 268 18.07 -13.66 0.39
C LYS A 268 17.92 -12.94 1.74
N ALA A 269 16.95 -13.34 2.57
CA ALA A 269 16.78 -12.78 3.91
C ALA A 269 17.97 -13.11 4.83
N PHE A 270 18.49 -14.34 4.75
CA PHE A 270 19.68 -14.79 5.47
C PHE A 270 20.95 -14.03 5.05
N LEU A 271 21.17 -13.86 3.73
CA LEU A 271 22.29 -13.10 3.19
C LEU A 271 22.25 -11.62 3.63
N SER A 272 21.07 -10.99 3.59
CA SER A 272 20.88 -9.61 4.08
C SER A 272 21.19 -9.48 5.59
N TRP A 273 20.85 -10.50 6.38
CA TRP A 273 21.15 -10.54 7.82
C TRP A 273 22.65 -10.66 8.11
N HIS A 274 23.37 -11.49 7.35
CA HIS A 274 24.82 -11.67 7.51
C HIS A 274 25.65 -10.49 7.00
N ASP A 275 25.28 -9.87 5.86
CA ASP A 275 25.98 -8.68 5.34
C ASP A 275 25.96 -7.50 6.33
N LYS A 276 24.89 -7.41 7.15
CA LYS A 276 24.78 -6.40 8.22
C LYS A 276 25.63 -6.68 9.46
N LYS A 277 25.91 -7.95 9.78
CA LYS A 277 26.81 -8.30 10.90
C LYS A 277 28.27 -8.02 10.53
N GLY A 278 28.65 -8.17 9.26
CA GLY A 278 30.00 -7.87 8.77
C GLY A 278 30.34 -6.38 8.72
N LYS A 279 29.33 -5.49 8.61
CA LYS A 279 29.51 -4.02 8.59
C LYS A 279 29.40 -3.35 9.96
N ARG A 280 29.30 -4.12 11.04
CA ARG A 280 29.25 -3.66 12.44
C ARG A 280 30.49 -4.07 13.25
N LEU A 281 31.57 -4.45 12.58
CA LEU A 281 32.90 -4.66 13.15
C LEU A 281 33.87 -3.67 12.52
#